data_AF-A0A432RNT1-F1
#
_entry.id   AF-A0A432RNT1-F1
#
_cell.length_a   1.000
_cell.length_b   1.000
_cell.length_c   1.000
_cell.angle_alpha   90.00
_cell.angle_beta   90.00
_cell.angle_gamma   90.00
#
_symmetry.space_group_name_H-M   'P 1'
#
loop_
_entity.id
_entity.type
_entity.pdbx_description
1 polymer ?
#
loop_
_entity_poly.entity_id
_entity_poly.type
_entity_poly.pdbx_seq_one_letter_code
_entity_poly.pdbx_strand_id
1 'polypeptide(L)' 'ALKKVMKNRTTLVIAHRLSTIENADVILVMQHGQIIEKGTHTELLAKKGVYTRLHQTKDMEPIGNNEEQAI' A
#
# COMPACT_ATOMS: atom_id res chain seq x y z
N ALA A 1 -15.72 -7.43 -7.08
CA ALA A 1 -16.36 -8.20 -5.98
C ALA A 1 -16.10 -7.56 -4.61
N LEU A 2 -14.84 -7.26 -4.26
CA LEU A 2 -14.46 -6.73 -2.93
C LEU A 2 -15.23 -5.50 -2.46
N LYS A 3 -15.43 -4.48 -3.32
CA LYS A 3 -16.26 -3.29 -3.01
C LYS A 3 -17.65 -3.60 -2.43
N LYS A 4 -18.31 -4.66 -2.90
CA LYS A 4 -19.64 -5.03 -2.40
C LYS A 4 -19.59 -5.58 -0.98
N VAL A 5 -18.53 -6.29 -0.62
CA VAL A 5 -18.33 -6.87 0.71
C VAL A 5 -18.04 -5.77 1.75
N MET A 6 -17.28 -4.75 1.34
CA MET A 6 -16.86 -3.62 2.18
C MET A 6 -17.99 -2.65 2.52
N LYS A 7 -19.09 -2.64 1.76
CA LYS A 7 -20.18 -1.70 1.96
C LYS A 7 -20.78 -1.86 3.37
N ASN A 8 -20.92 -0.73 4.07
CA ASN A 8 -21.46 -0.63 5.44
C ASN A 8 -20.67 -1.42 6.49
N ARG A 9 -19.38 -1.69 6.25
CA ARG A 9 -18.50 -2.37 7.20
C ARG A 9 -17.16 -1.66 7.30
N THR A 10 -16.64 -1.57 8.53
CA THR A 10 -15.23 -1.21 8.73
C THR A 10 -14.36 -2.32 8.13
N THR A 11 -13.57 -1.99 7.11
CA THR A 11 -12.73 -2.96 6.41
C THR A 11 -11.27 -2.53 6.51
N LEU A 12 -10.42 -3.41 7.04
CA LEU A 12 -8.97 -3.30 6.97
C LEU A 12 -8.45 -4.18 5.84
N VAL A 13 -7.73 -3.60 4.88
CA VAL A 13 -7.16 -4.31 3.73
C VAL A 13 -5.65 -4.14 3.73
N ILE A 14 -4.92 -5.26 3.77
CA ILE A 14 -3.47 -5.31 3.55
C ILE A 14 -3.28 -5.79 2.11
N ALA A 15 -2.63 -4.98 1.27
CA ALA A 15 -2.48 -5.29 -0.15
C ALA A 15 -1.08 -4.91 -0.66
N HIS A 16 -0.53 -5.79 -1.49
CA HIS A 16 0.63 -5.48 -2.34
C HIS A 16 0.22 -4.80 -3.65
N ARG A 17 -1.01 -5.05 -4.12
CA ARG A 17 -1.53 -4.48 -5.37
C ARG A 17 -2.23 -3.16 -5.10
N LEU A 18 -1.68 -2.06 -5.62
CA LEU A 18 -2.27 -0.74 -5.42
C LEU A 18 -3.70 -0.60 -5.96
N SER A 19 -4.04 -1.31 -7.04
CA SER A 19 -5.40 -1.29 -7.61
C SER A 19 -6.49 -1.78 -6.64
N THR A 20 -6.10 -2.52 -5.60
CA THR A 20 -7.04 -3.04 -4.59
C THR A 20 -7.38 -1.99 -3.53
N ILE A 21 -6.47 -1.05 -3.28
CA ILE A 21 -6.59 -0.02 -2.23
C ILE A 21 -6.86 1.39 -2.78
N GLU A 22 -6.89 1.57 -4.09
CA GLU A 22 -7.09 2.87 -4.75
C GLU A 22 -8.41 3.56 -4.34
N ASN A 23 -9.43 2.76 -4.00
CA ASN A 23 -10.74 3.25 -3.59
C ASN A 23 -10.93 3.26 -2.06
N ALA A 24 -9.86 3.13 -1.28
CA ALA A 24 -9.95 3.18 0.17
C ALA A 24 -10.21 4.61 0.65
N ASP A 25 -11.01 4.74 1.71
CA ASP A 25 -11.27 6.03 2.35
C ASP A 25 -9.98 6.61 2.97
N VAL A 26 -9.12 5.74 3.49
CA VAL A 26 -7.80 6.08 4.04
C VAL A 26 -6.80 4.99 3.67
N ILE A 27 -5.63 5.40 3.17
CA ILE A 27 -4.49 4.55 2.89
C ILE A 27 -3.40 4.85 3.91
N LEU A 28 -2.80 3.79 4.45
CA LEU A 28 -1.64 3.85 5.34
C LEU A 28 -0.46 3.18 4.65
N VAL A 29 0.64 3.89 4.49
CA VAL A 29 1.90 3.32 3.98
C VAL A 29 2.79 3.00 5.16
N MET A 30 3.22 1.75 5.24
CA MET A 30 4.09 1.28 6.30
C MET A 30 5.48 0.97 5.77
N GLN A 31 6.50 1.33 6.56
CA GLN A 31 7.89 0.97 6.30
C GLN A 31 8.59 0.74 7.65
N HIS A 32 9.33 -0.37 7.79
CA HIS A 32 10.04 -0.72 9.03
C HIS A 32 9.16 -0.67 10.30
N GLY A 33 7.92 -1.16 10.21
CA GLY A 33 6.99 -1.18 11.34
C GLY A 33 6.37 0.17 11.72
N GLN A 34 6.63 1.24 10.96
CA GLN A 34 6.08 2.57 11.21
C GLN A 34 5.18 3.03 10.06
N ILE A 35 4.15 3.82 10.38
CA ILE A 35 3.31 4.50 9.38
C ILE A 35 4.05 5.75 8.92
N ILE A 36 4.51 5.74 7.68
CA ILE A 36 5.28 6.84 7.09
C ILE A 36 4.39 7.81 6.29
N GLU A 37 3.26 7.34 5.77
CA GLU A 37 2.30 8.17 5.04
C GLU A 37 0.86 7.77 5.35
N LYS A 38 -0.03 8.77 5.36
CA LYS A 38 -1.47 8.62 5.54
C LYS A 38 -2.21 9.63 4.67
N GLY A 39 -3.29 9.18 4.04
CA GLY A 39 -4.20 10.02 3.26
C GLY A 39 -5.06 9.22 2.29
N THR A 40 -5.82 9.93 1.47
CA THR A 40 -6.50 9.36 0.30
C THR A 40 -5.50 9.08 -0.83
N HIS A 41 -5.92 8.28 -1.81
CA HIS A 41 -5.11 8.03 -3.02
C HIS A 41 -4.60 9.33 -3.66
N THR A 42 -5.49 10.31 -3.86
CA THR A 42 -5.17 11.59 -4.50
C THR A 42 -4.19 12.42 -3.68
N GLU A 43 -4.39 12.50 -2.37
CA GLU A 43 -3.49 13.24 -1.46
C GLU A 43 -2.09 12.63 -1.46
N LEU A 44 -1.99 11.30 -1.42
CA LEU A 44 -0.71 10.60 -1.42
C LEU A 44 0.02 10.74 -2.75
N LEU A 45 -0.71 10.69 -3.88
CA LEU A 45 -0.12 10.98 -5.19
C LEU A 45 0.44 12.41 -5.27
N ALA A 46 -0.30 13.39 -4.75
CA ALA A 46 0.12 14.79 -4.73
C ALA A 46 1.39 15.03 -3.89
N LYS A 47 1.57 14.26 -2.81
CA LYS A 47 2.78 14.32 -1.97
C LYS A 47 4.04 13.80 -2.66
N LYS A 48 3.91 13.07 -3.78
CA LYS A 48 5.04 12.48 -4.52
C LYS A 48 5.99 11.65 -3.64
N GLY A 49 5.44 10.98 -2.64
CA GLY A 49 6.18 10.21 -1.64
C GLY A 49 6.39 8.73 -2.00
N VAL A 50 6.55 7.89 -0.98
CA VAL A 50 6.71 6.43 -1.11
C VAL A 50 5.50 5.82 -1.80
N TYR A 51 4.29 6.27 -1.48
CA TYR A 51 3.09 5.80 -2.16
C TYR A 51 3.17 6.00 -3.68
N THR A 52 3.58 7.20 -4.12
CA THR A 52 3.70 7.53 -5.55
C THR A 52 4.76 6.67 -6.24
N ARG A 53 5.89 6.42 -5.56
CA ARG A 53 6.92 5.51 -6.08
C ARG A 53 6.37 4.09 -6.26
N LEU A 54 5.70 3.53 -5.25
CA LEU A 54 5.06 2.22 -5.34
C LEU A 54 3.98 2.17 -6.44
N HIS A 55 3.28 3.27 -6.68
CA HIS A 55 2.30 3.38 -7.75
C HIS A 55 2.91 3.38 -9.15
N GLN A 56 4.09 4.00 -9.30
CA GLN A 56 4.81 4.03 -10.57
C GLN A 56 5.52 2.71 -10.85
N THR A 57 6.00 2.02 -9.81
CA THR A 57 6.69 0.74 -9.90
C THR A 57 5.71 -0.44 -9.86
N LYS A 58 4.56 -0.34 -10.53
CA LYS A 58 3.52 -1.40 -10.54
C LYS A 58 3.99 -2.78 -11.08
N ASP A 59 5.29 -2.93 -11.42
CA ASP A 59 5.94 -4.13 -11.96
C ASP A 59 7.33 -4.44 -11.31
N MET A 60 7.50 -4.38 -9.98
CA MET A 60 8.71 -4.97 -9.35
C MET A 60 8.41 -6.22 -8.53
N GLU A 61 9.13 -7.28 -8.92
CA GLU A 61 9.32 -8.58 -8.28
C GLU A 61 9.61 -8.46 -6.77
N PRO A 62 9.25 -9.49 -5.97
CA PRO A 62 9.42 -9.47 -4.52
C PRO A 62 10.88 -9.19 -4.14
N ILE A 63 11.04 -8.28 -3.19
CA ILE A 63 12.32 -8.03 -2.51
C ILE A 63 12.66 -9.32 -1.77
N GLY A 64 13.56 -10.11 -2.36
CA GLY A 64 14.12 -11.29 -1.72
C GLY A 64 14.71 -10.91 -0.37
N ASN A 65 14.20 -11.57 0.66
CA ASN A 65 14.72 -11.57 2.01
C ASN A 65 16.14 -12.15 1.99
N ASN A 66 17.14 -11.26 1.94
CA ASN A 66 18.54 -11.61 2.19
C ASN A 66 18.72 -11.88 3.69
N GLU A 67 18.25 -13.05 4.13
CA GLU A 67 18.59 -13.63 5.44
C GLU A 67 19.63 -14.75 5.31
N GLU A 68 20.24 -14.95 4.13
CA GLU A 68 21.20 -16.03 3.87
C GLU A 68 22.66 -15.55 3.74
N GLN A 69 23.08 -14.64 4.62
CA GLN A 69 24.50 -14.35 4.87
C GLN A 69 24.79 -14.22 6.37
N ALA A 70 24.64 -15.32 7.12
CA ALA A 70 25.30 -15.51 8.42
C ALA A 70 25.18 -16.97 8.91
N ILE A 71 25.87 -17.90 8.26
CA ILE A 71 26.58 -19.03 8.92
C ILE A 71 27.64 -19.62 7.99
#